data_AF-A0AAD2DTV9-F1
#
_entry.id   AF-A0AAD2DTV9-F1
#
_cell.length_a   1.000
_cell.length_b   1.000
_cell.length_c   1.000
_cell.angle_alpha   90.00
_cell.angle_beta   90.00
_cell.angle_gamma   90.00
#
_symmetry.space_group_name_H-M   'P 1'
#
loop_
_entity.id
_entity.type
_entity.pdbx_description
1 polymer ?
#
loop_
_entity_poly.entity_id
_entity_poly.type
_entity_poly.pdbx_seq_one_letter_code
_entity_poly.pdbx_strand_id
1 'polypeptide(L)'
;MDDPIVIVDTAIDLHTKMIKQMKGVPGVKVERLSEGLSPRHCALSLVGEPIMYPEINSLIDELHRRRISTFLVTNAQFPDRIKMLKPITQLYVSVDAATKDSLKAIDRPLFGDFWERFVDSLQALKEKQQRTVYRLTLVKGWNTEDLDAYSNLFGIGDPDFIEIKGVTYCGSSATSKLTMENVPWHSDVKEFSEALAQKSNGVYEVACEHVHSCCVLLANVNKFKVNDQWFTWIDYDKFHDLVAAGEPFSSKDYMAPTPSWAVYGAEQGGFDPEQLRFKKERHHKSTR
;
A
#
# COMPACT_ATOMS: atom_id res chain seq x y z
N MET A 1 1.96 27.03 8.78
CA MET A 1 1.29 25.79 8.35
C MET A 1 0.43 26.20 7.20
N ASP A 2 0.63 25.59 6.04
CA ASP A 2 0.00 26.06 4.81
C ASP A 2 -1.43 25.53 4.69
N ASP A 3 -2.27 26.29 4.00
CA ASP A 3 -3.67 25.97 3.76
C ASP A 3 -3.80 24.73 2.84
N PRO A 4 -4.79 23.83 3.07
CA PRO A 4 -4.97 22.61 2.27
C PRO A 4 -5.11 22.85 0.76
N ILE A 5 -5.81 23.91 0.35
CA ILE A 5 -6.02 24.24 -1.07
C ILE A 5 -4.68 24.66 -1.69
N VAL A 6 -3.92 25.51 -0.98
CA VAL A 6 -2.58 25.93 -1.41
C VAL A 6 -1.65 24.72 -1.56
N ILE A 7 -1.70 23.76 -0.63
CA ILE A 7 -0.91 22.53 -0.70
C ILE A 7 -1.30 21.71 -1.94
N VAL A 8 -2.60 21.48 -2.18
CA VAL A 8 -3.07 20.69 -3.33
C VAL A 8 -2.74 21.37 -4.65
N ASP A 9 -2.95 22.69 -4.78
CA ASP A 9 -2.60 23.46 -5.97
C ASP A 9 -1.10 23.38 -6.27
N THR A 10 -0.28 23.59 -5.23
CA THR A 10 1.17 23.53 -5.36
C THR A 10 1.64 22.12 -5.74
N ALA A 11 1.06 21.08 -5.15
CA ALA A 11 1.40 19.69 -5.46
C ALA A 11 1.09 19.34 -6.92
N ILE A 12 -0.08 19.76 -7.44
CA ILE A 12 -0.46 19.55 -8.84
C ILE A 12 0.46 20.35 -9.77
N ASP A 13 0.77 21.61 -9.45
CA ASP A 13 1.70 22.42 -10.26
C ASP A 13 3.10 21.79 -10.33
N LEU A 14 3.65 21.38 -9.18
CA LEU A 14 4.96 20.72 -9.13
C LEU A 14 4.97 19.38 -9.88
N HIS A 15 3.93 18.56 -9.71
CA HIS A 15 3.76 17.30 -10.46
C HIS A 15 3.72 17.56 -11.97
N THR A 16 2.88 18.49 -12.42
CA THR A 16 2.75 18.79 -13.85
C THR A 16 4.03 19.39 -14.43
N LYS A 17 4.75 20.24 -13.68
CA LYS A 17 6.07 20.74 -14.07
C LYS A 17 7.07 19.61 -14.27
N MET A 18 7.12 18.64 -13.35
CA MET A 18 7.97 17.46 -13.47
C MET A 18 7.60 16.63 -14.71
N ILE A 19 6.32 16.32 -14.91
CA ILE A 19 5.86 15.54 -16.07
C ILE A 19 6.15 16.23 -17.40
N LYS A 20 6.03 17.57 -17.47
CA LYS A 20 6.36 18.36 -18.68
C LYS A 20 7.82 18.17 -19.13
N GLN A 21 8.74 17.87 -18.20
CA GLN A 21 10.14 17.60 -18.55
C GLN A 21 10.32 16.34 -19.40
N MET A 22 9.34 15.42 -19.39
CA MET A 22 9.36 14.19 -20.20
C MET A 22 8.95 14.43 -21.66
N LYS A 23 8.48 15.64 -22.02
CA LYS A 23 8.07 15.96 -23.39
C LYS A 23 9.26 15.88 -24.34
N GLY A 24 9.14 15.03 -25.36
CA GLY A 24 10.19 14.84 -26.38
C GLY A 24 11.28 13.83 -26.01
N VAL A 25 11.21 13.22 -24.82
CA VAL A 25 12.10 12.11 -24.44
C VAL A 25 11.77 10.88 -25.29
N PRO A 26 12.76 10.23 -25.94
CA PRO A 26 12.54 9.02 -26.72
C PRO A 26 11.82 7.93 -25.92
N GLY A 27 10.76 7.35 -26.51
CA GLY A 27 9.95 6.29 -25.88
C GLY A 27 8.76 6.79 -25.06
N VAL A 28 8.65 8.09 -24.77
CA VAL A 28 7.46 8.67 -24.13
C VAL A 28 6.33 8.80 -25.14
N LYS A 29 5.19 8.17 -24.83
CA LYS A 29 3.98 8.20 -25.64
C LYS A 29 3.17 9.47 -25.35
N VAL A 30 2.59 10.08 -26.39
CA VAL A 30 1.86 11.36 -26.27
C VAL A 30 0.63 11.20 -25.38
N GLU A 31 -0.09 10.11 -25.53
CA GLU A 31 -1.25 9.73 -24.74
C GLU A 31 -0.89 9.57 -23.25
N ARG A 32 0.22 8.89 -22.93
CA ARG A 32 0.69 8.72 -21.55
C ARG A 32 1.20 10.01 -20.93
N LEU A 33 1.83 10.88 -21.73
CA LEU A 33 2.21 12.22 -21.28
C LEU A 33 0.96 13.06 -20.95
N SER A 34 -0.07 13.01 -21.80
CA SER A 34 -1.34 13.70 -21.58
C SER A 34 -2.04 13.19 -20.32
N GLU A 35 -2.10 11.88 -20.11
CA GLU A 35 -2.61 11.27 -18.87
C GLU A 35 -1.82 11.75 -17.65
N GLY A 36 -0.48 11.73 -17.72
CA GLY A 36 0.38 12.14 -16.61
C GLY A 36 0.23 13.61 -16.19
N LEU A 37 -0.22 14.48 -17.09
CA LEU A 37 -0.51 15.89 -16.81
C LEU A 37 -1.85 16.09 -16.07
N SER A 38 -2.68 15.07 -15.97
CA SER A 38 -3.97 15.08 -15.28
C SER A 38 -3.97 14.03 -14.16
N PRO A 39 -3.37 14.33 -12.99
CA PRO A 39 -3.23 13.36 -11.92
C PRO A 39 -4.60 12.88 -11.42
N ARG A 40 -4.79 11.56 -11.34
CA ARG A 40 -6.01 10.92 -10.84
C ARG A 40 -5.87 10.31 -9.44
N HIS A 41 -4.64 10.19 -8.94
CA HIS A 41 -4.32 9.52 -7.69
C HIS A 41 -3.25 10.30 -6.92
N CYS A 42 -3.43 10.43 -5.61
CA CYS A 42 -2.49 11.04 -4.70
C CYS A 42 -2.05 10.02 -3.65
N ALA A 43 -0.75 9.74 -3.60
CA ALA A 43 -0.12 8.92 -2.58
C ALA A 43 0.45 9.83 -1.48
N LEU A 44 -0.24 9.88 -0.34
CA LEU A 44 0.20 10.56 0.87
C LEU A 44 1.13 9.62 1.64
N SER A 45 2.34 9.43 1.12
CA SER A 45 3.27 8.40 1.61
C SER A 45 4.76 8.65 1.33
N LEU A 46 5.16 9.88 1.04
CA LEU A 46 6.53 10.18 0.60
C LEU A 46 7.54 10.17 1.75
N VAL A 47 7.47 11.16 2.64
CA VAL A 47 8.33 11.33 3.82
C VAL A 47 7.50 11.91 4.95
N GLY A 48 7.81 11.50 6.18
CA GLY A 48 7.12 11.93 7.38
C GLY A 48 5.80 11.18 7.59
N GLU A 49 4.98 11.71 8.49
CA GLU A 49 3.70 11.11 8.88
C GLU A 49 2.55 12.03 8.43
N PRO A 50 1.86 11.72 7.31
CA PRO A 50 0.87 12.61 6.70
C PRO A 50 -0.31 12.90 7.62
N ILE A 51 -0.69 11.94 8.47
CA ILE A 51 -1.83 12.07 9.38
C ILE A 51 -1.59 13.08 10.51
N MET A 52 -0.34 13.54 10.69
CA MET A 52 -0.01 14.61 11.63
C MET A 52 -0.44 15.99 11.15
N TYR A 53 -0.69 16.18 9.85
CA TYR A 53 -1.18 17.45 9.33
C TYR A 53 -2.57 17.76 9.93
N PRO A 54 -2.74 18.85 10.71
CA PRO A 54 -3.99 19.12 11.43
C PRO A 54 -5.23 19.22 10.55
N GLU A 55 -5.07 19.66 9.30
CA GLU A 55 -6.15 19.84 8.34
C GLU A 55 -6.18 18.72 7.28
N ILE A 56 -5.70 17.52 7.64
CA ILE A 56 -5.65 16.36 6.73
C ILE A 56 -7.00 16.04 6.10
N ASN A 57 -8.09 16.17 6.85
CA ASN A 57 -9.44 15.94 6.32
C ASN A 57 -9.82 16.97 5.26
N SER A 58 -9.51 18.25 5.45
CA SER A 58 -9.75 19.29 4.46
C SER A 58 -8.91 19.08 3.20
N LEU A 59 -7.67 18.59 3.36
CA LEU A 59 -6.81 18.22 2.24
C LEU A 59 -7.37 17.03 1.45
N ILE A 60 -7.86 16.01 2.13
CA ILE A 60 -8.51 14.83 1.51
C ILE A 60 -9.78 15.26 0.76
N ASP A 61 -10.64 16.07 1.39
CA ASP A 61 -11.86 16.58 0.76
C ASP A 61 -11.54 17.34 -0.53
N GLU A 62 -10.50 18.18 -0.50
CA GLU A 62 -10.09 18.96 -1.67
C GLU A 62 -9.57 18.09 -2.81
N LEU A 63 -8.81 17.02 -2.50
CA LEU A 63 -8.38 16.04 -3.50
C LEU A 63 -9.58 15.29 -4.10
N HIS A 64 -10.53 14.85 -3.27
CA HIS A 64 -11.71 14.12 -3.73
C HIS A 64 -12.65 14.99 -4.55
N ARG A 65 -12.81 16.28 -4.20
CA ARG A 65 -13.56 17.27 -4.99
C ARG A 65 -13.00 17.42 -6.41
N ARG A 66 -11.69 17.22 -6.57
CA ARG A 66 -11.00 17.21 -7.88
C ARG A 66 -10.99 15.83 -8.56
N ARG A 67 -11.72 14.84 -8.02
CA ARG A 67 -11.71 13.42 -8.46
C ARG A 67 -10.30 12.81 -8.49
N ILE A 68 -9.51 13.14 -7.46
CA ILE A 68 -8.19 12.56 -7.20
C ILE A 68 -8.35 11.58 -6.04
N SER A 69 -8.15 10.30 -6.28
CA SER A 69 -8.24 9.29 -5.23
C SER A 69 -7.03 9.36 -4.30
N THR A 70 -7.15 8.87 -3.07
CA THR A 70 -6.15 9.10 -2.02
C THR A 70 -5.71 7.80 -1.35
N PHE A 71 -4.39 7.63 -1.27
CA PHE A 71 -3.75 6.51 -0.58
C PHE A 71 -2.89 7.09 0.55
N LEU A 72 -3.32 6.94 1.80
CA LEU A 72 -2.56 7.45 2.95
C LEU A 72 -1.87 6.30 3.65
N VAL A 73 -0.58 6.47 3.94
CA VAL A 73 0.19 5.54 4.75
C VAL A 73 0.51 6.18 6.10
N THR A 74 0.27 5.45 7.17
CA THR A 74 0.62 5.84 8.54
C THR A 74 1.46 4.76 9.22
N ASN A 75 2.35 5.18 10.13
CA ASN A 75 3.15 4.29 10.98
C ASN A 75 2.39 3.74 12.21
N ALA A 76 1.06 3.90 12.27
CA ALA A 76 0.22 3.48 13.39
C ALA A 76 0.65 4.08 14.74
N GLN A 77 1.09 5.33 14.72
CA GLN A 77 1.26 6.13 15.93
C GLN A 77 0.14 7.17 16.04
N PHE A 78 -0.80 7.22 15.10
CA PHE A 78 -1.91 8.17 14.99
C PHE A 78 -3.30 7.77 15.53
N PRO A 79 -3.56 6.97 16.59
CA PRO A 79 -4.85 6.29 16.74
C PRO A 79 -6.07 7.21 16.70
N ASP A 80 -6.06 8.33 17.42
CA ASP A 80 -7.18 9.28 17.40
C ASP A 80 -7.33 10.02 16.08
N ARG A 81 -6.22 10.28 15.37
CA ARG A 81 -6.25 10.84 14.02
C ARG A 81 -6.83 9.84 13.02
N ILE A 82 -6.51 8.55 13.17
CA ILE A 82 -7.12 7.48 12.37
C ILE A 82 -8.63 7.49 12.61
N LYS A 83 -9.11 7.46 13.85
CA LYS A 83 -10.56 7.50 14.16
C LYS A 83 -11.26 8.69 13.49
N MET A 84 -10.68 9.89 13.56
CA MET A 84 -11.23 11.12 12.99
C MET A 84 -11.09 11.25 11.46
N LEU A 85 -10.31 10.39 10.81
CA LEU A 85 -10.08 10.48 9.37
C LEU A 85 -11.38 10.27 8.60
N LYS A 86 -11.71 11.22 7.71
CA LYS A 86 -12.81 11.12 6.76
C LYS A 86 -12.60 9.97 5.77
N PRO A 87 -13.64 9.57 5.00
CA PRO A 87 -13.50 8.55 3.97
C PRO A 87 -12.28 8.80 3.10
N ILE A 88 -11.48 7.76 2.94
CA ILE A 88 -10.25 7.77 2.15
C ILE A 88 -10.30 6.59 1.17
N THR A 89 -9.76 6.72 -0.04
CA THR A 89 -9.85 5.62 -1.03
C THR A 89 -9.22 4.33 -0.50
N GLN A 90 -8.03 4.42 0.10
CA GLN A 90 -7.37 3.31 0.77
C GLN A 90 -6.43 3.81 1.89
N LEU A 91 -6.59 3.27 3.10
CA LEU A 91 -5.78 3.57 4.26
C LEU A 91 -4.80 2.44 4.54
N TYR A 92 -3.52 2.77 4.59
CA TYR A 92 -2.44 1.85 4.90
C TYR A 92 -1.89 2.09 6.30
N VAL A 93 -1.72 1.01 7.05
CA VAL A 93 -0.85 0.96 8.21
C VAL A 93 0.40 0.19 7.83
N SER A 94 1.57 0.79 8.01
CA SER A 94 2.84 0.06 7.94
C SER A 94 2.97 -0.82 9.18
N VAL A 95 3.14 -2.12 8.96
CA VAL A 95 3.34 -3.13 10.01
C VAL A 95 4.73 -3.75 9.76
N ASP A 96 5.77 -3.05 10.22
CA ASP A 96 7.15 -3.47 9.98
C ASP A 96 7.62 -4.57 10.97
N ALA A 97 6.87 -4.75 12.06
CA ALA A 97 7.13 -5.74 13.09
C ALA A 97 5.84 -6.23 13.77
N ALA A 98 5.88 -7.46 14.29
CA ALA A 98 4.72 -8.13 14.88
C ALA A 98 4.69 -8.15 16.43
N THR A 99 5.77 -7.70 17.09
CA THR A 99 5.87 -7.69 18.56
C THR A 99 6.42 -6.36 19.07
N LYS A 100 6.20 -6.05 20.35
CA LYS A 100 6.73 -4.82 20.99
C LYS A 100 8.24 -4.69 20.86
N ASP A 101 8.97 -5.79 21.05
CA ASP A 101 10.43 -5.80 21.01
C ASP A 101 10.96 -5.65 19.58
N SER A 102 10.37 -6.37 18.61
CA SER A 102 10.77 -6.23 17.21
C SER A 102 10.41 -4.86 16.64
N LEU A 103 9.26 -4.29 17.01
CA LEU A 103 8.86 -2.94 16.60
C LEU A 103 9.83 -1.89 17.15
N LYS A 104 10.25 -2.02 18.42
CA LYS A 104 11.24 -1.12 19.00
C LYS A 104 12.61 -1.21 18.30
N ALA A 105 13.02 -2.42 17.93
CA ALA A 105 14.31 -2.67 17.30
C ALA A 105 14.37 -2.12 15.86
N ILE A 106 13.28 -2.26 15.11
CA ILE A 106 13.18 -1.88 13.69
C ILE A 106 12.84 -0.38 13.56
N ASP A 107 11.74 0.06 14.17
CA ASP A 107 11.16 1.38 13.89
C ASP A 107 11.76 2.50 14.74
N ARG A 108 12.43 2.17 15.85
CA ARG A 108 13.00 3.13 16.82
C ARG A 108 12.00 4.26 17.15
N PRO A 109 10.82 3.89 17.67
CA PRO A 109 9.69 4.81 17.81
C PRO A 109 10.00 5.96 18.76
N LEU A 110 9.40 7.12 18.49
CA LEU A 110 9.61 8.35 19.26
C LEU A 110 8.84 8.35 20.59
N PHE A 111 7.69 7.67 20.63
CA PHE A 111 6.79 7.65 21.79
C PHE A 111 7.13 6.51 22.75
N GLY A 112 7.01 6.74 24.06
CA GLY A 112 7.28 5.71 25.08
C GLY A 112 6.23 4.60 25.12
N ASP A 113 5.00 4.94 24.74
CA ASP A 113 3.79 4.11 24.63
C ASP A 113 3.52 3.66 23.18
N PHE A 114 4.58 3.55 22.37
CA PHE A 114 4.49 3.26 20.94
C PHE A 114 3.71 1.99 20.60
N TRP A 115 3.78 0.95 21.45
CA TRP A 115 3.13 -0.34 21.21
C TRP A 115 1.63 -0.26 21.47
N GLU A 116 1.26 0.41 22.54
CA GLU A 116 -0.12 0.67 22.90
C GLU A 116 -0.79 1.50 21.80
N ARG A 117 -0.11 2.55 21.32
CA ARG A 117 -0.59 3.39 20.20
C ARG A 117 -0.67 2.63 18.89
N PHE A 118 0.25 1.68 18.66
CA PHE A 118 0.21 0.78 17.52
C PHE A 118 -1.03 -0.12 17.56
N VAL A 119 -1.26 -0.82 18.67
CA VAL A 119 -2.44 -1.68 18.85
C VAL A 119 -3.75 -0.86 18.74
N ASP A 120 -3.82 0.30 19.36
CA ASP A 120 -4.98 1.20 19.27
C ASP A 120 -5.23 1.69 17.84
N SER A 121 -4.16 1.88 17.05
CA SER A 121 -4.27 2.26 15.65
C SER A 121 -4.81 1.13 14.79
N LEU A 122 -4.42 -0.13 15.07
CA LEU A 122 -4.98 -1.31 14.42
C LEU A 122 -6.47 -1.46 14.74
N GLN A 123 -6.86 -1.26 16.00
CA GLN A 123 -8.27 -1.25 16.40
C GLN A 123 -9.04 -0.12 15.72
N ALA A 124 -8.48 1.09 15.66
CA ALA A 124 -9.10 2.21 14.94
C ALA A 124 -9.24 1.95 13.43
N LEU A 125 -8.33 1.16 12.85
CA LEU A 125 -8.41 0.73 11.46
C LEU A 125 -9.60 -0.19 11.22
N LYS A 126 -9.90 -1.11 12.15
CA LYS A 126 -11.04 -2.03 12.08
C LYS A 126 -12.39 -1.34 11.95
N GLU A 127 -12.53 -0.19 12.60
CA GLU A 127 -13.77 0.59 12.60
C GLU A 127 -13.99 1.36 11.28
N LYS A 128 -12.98 1.37 10.38
CA LYS A 128 -13.11 2.03 9.08
C LYS A 128 -13.96 1.21 8.12
N GLN A 129 -14.80 1.93 7.38
CA GLN A 129 -15.66 1.34 6.35
C GLN A 129 -14.97 1.29 4.99
N GLN A 130 -14.05 2.22 4.71
CA GLN A 130 -13.27 2.25 3.47
C GLN A 130 -12.11 1.24 3.51
N ARG A 131 -11.48 1.00 2.36
CA ARG A 131 -10.42 0.00 2.19
C ARG A 131 -9.26 0.23 3.16
N THR A 132 -8.92 -0.81 3.91
CA THR A 132 -7.81 -0.81 4.88
C THR A 132 -6.76 -1.86 4.50
N VAL A 133 -5.49 -1.51 4.71
CA VAL A 133 -4.37 -2.37 4.32
C VAL A 133 -3.33 -2.40 5.42
N TYR A 134 -2.88 -3.59 5.80
CA TYR A 134 -1.59 -3.75 6.45
C TYR A 134 -0.52 -3.91 5.38
N ARG A 135 0.51 -3.07 5.42
CA ARG A 135 1.67 -3.22 4.55
C ARG A 135 2.87 -3.70 5.34
N LEU A 136 3.32 -4.91 5.03
CA LEU A 136 4.43 -5.59 5.69
C LEU A 136 5.66 -5.47 4.79
N THR A 137 6.72 -4.87 5.32
CA THR A 137 8.01 -4.83 4.62
C THR A 137 8.83 -6.04 5.04
N LEU A 138 8.96 -7.03 4.17
CA LEU A 138 9.72 -8.25 4.47
C LEU A 138 11.22 -8.01 4.32
N VAL A 139 11.96 -8.27 5.39
CA VAL A 139 13.41 -8.15 5.47
C VAL A 139 13.98 -9.51 5.84
N LYS A 140 14.79 -10.09 4.94
CA LYS A 140 15.35 -11.42 5.13
C LYS A 140 16.25 -11.46 6.37
N GLY A 141 15.97 -12.41 7.26
CA GLY A 141 16.70 -12.62 8.51
C GLY A 141 16.33 -11.66 9.66
N TRP A 142 15.26 -10.87 9.51
CA TRP A 142 14.82 -9.93 10.55
C TRP A 142 13.39 -10.22 11.01
N ASN A 143 12.44 -10.29 10.08
CA ASN A 143 11.01 -10.43 10.42
C ASN A 143 10.32 -11.60 9.67
N THR A 144 11.11 -12.52 9.11
CA THR A 144 10.62 -13.68 8.35
C THR A 144 10.13 -14.84 9.22
N GLU A 145 10.45 -14.86 10.51
CA GLU A 145 10.17 -15.98 11.42
C GLU A 145 8.93 -15.75 12.31
N ASP A 146 8.40 -14.53 12.35
CA ASP A 146 7.34 -14.09 13.28
C ASP A 146 5.91 -14.38 12.78
N LEU A 147 5.69 -15.48 12.05
CA LEU A 147 4.40 -15.78 11.40
C LEU A 147 3.22 -15.79 12.38
N ASP A 148 3.38 -16.42 13.54
CA ASP A 148 2.33 -16.49 14.57
C ASP A 148 2.03 -15.11 15.16
N ALA A 149 3.06 -14.29 15.38
CA ALA A 149 2.89 -12.94 15.88
C ALA A 149 2.15 -12.06 14.86
N TYR A 150 2.48 -12.14 13.57
CA TYR A 150 1.75 -11.40 12.53
C TYR A 150 0.29 -11.86 12.43
N SER A 151 0.04 -13.16 12.46
CA SER A 151 -1.31 -13.71 12.42
C SER A 151 -2.19 -13.19 13.58
N ASN A 152 -1.61 -13.05 14.77
CA ASN A 152 -2.32 -12.47 15.92
C ASN A 152 -2.76 -11.01 15.69
N LEU A 153 -2.01 -10.22 14.92
CA LEU A 153 -2.38 -8.83 14.61
C LEU A 153 -3.59 -8.72 13.67
N PHE A 154 -3.87 -9.77 12.88
CA PHE A 154 -4.99 -9.76 11.94
C PHE A 154 -6.33 -9.65 12.66
N GLY A 155 -6.50 -10.38 13.77
CA GLY A 155 -7.72 -10.31 14.57
C GLY A 155 -7.96 -8.95 15.24
N ILE A 156 -6.89 -8.17 15.45
CA ILE A 156 -6.97 -6.84 16.09
C ILE A 156 -7.60 -5.82 15.14
N GLY A 157 -7.11 -5.73 13.90
CA GLY A 157 -7.56 -4.71 12.95
C GLY A 157 -8.44 -5.19 11.80
N ASP A 158 -8.54 -6.50 11.56
CA ASP A 158 -9.31 -7.13 10.46
C ASP A 158 -9.25 -6.34 9.14
N PRO A 159 -8.04 -6.02 8.64
CA PRO A 159 -7.88 -5.20 7.45
C PRO A 159 -8.49 -5.90 6.23
N ASP A 160 -8.88 -5.12 5.23
CA ASP A 160 -9.36 -5.67 3.96
C ASP A 160 -8.26 -6.44 3.22
N PHE A 161 -7.03 -5.93 3.30
CA PHE A 161 -5.86 -6.50 2.62
C PHE A 161 -4.62 -6.54 3.50
N ILE A 162 -3.73 -7.49 3.18
CA ILE A 162 -2.37 -7.55 3.71
C ILE A 162 -1.43 -7.57 2.50
N GLU A 163 -0.66 -6.51 2.33
CA GLU A 163 0.33 -6.35 1.27
C GLU A 163 1.71 -6.71 1.83
N ILE A 164 2.28 -7.83 1.38
CA ILE A 164 3.63 -8.25 1.77
C ILE A 164 4.58 -7.87 0.64
N LYS A 165 5.55 -7.02 0.96
CA LYS A 165 6.51 -6.48 -0.01
C LYS A 165 7.94 -6.70 0.45
N GLY A 166 8.77 -7.25 -0.42
CA GLY A 166 10.20 -7.37 -0.18
C GLY A 166 10.88 -6.00 -0.06
N VAL A 167 11.75 -5.84 0.93
CA VAL A 167 12.52 -4.61 1.10
C VAL A 167 13.36 -4.33 -0.14
N THR A 168 13.36 -3.08 -0.60
CA THR A 168 14.25 -2.64 -1.67
C THR A 168 15.45 -1.92 -1.07
N TYR A 169 16.65 -2.35 -1.44
CA TYR A 169 17.88 -1.70 -0.97
C TYR A 169 18.09 -0.36 -1.66
N CYS A 170 18.05 0.73 -0.90
CA CYS A 170 18.20 2.11 -1.40
C CYS A 170 19.60 2.70 -1.11
N GLY A 171 20.59 1.86 -0.78
CA GLY A 171 21.95 2.29 -0.42
C GLY A 171 22.24 2.24 1.09
N SER A 172 23.50 2.44 1.45
CA SER A 172 23.94 2.45 2.85
C SER A 172 23.76 3.84 3.45
N SER A 173 23.17 3.91 4.65
CA SER A 173 23.15 5.11 5.48
C SER A 173 23.86 4.84 6.80
N ALA A 174 24.36 5.88 7.47
CA ALA A 174 25.07 5.73 8.75
C ALA A 174 24.23 5.02 9.84
N THR A 175 22.90 4.99 9.68
CA THR A 175 21.94 4.45 10.64
C THR A 175 21.36 3.09 10.25
N SER A 176 21.60 2.62 9.01
CA SER A 176 21.03 1.38 8.48
C SER A 176 22.08 0.26 8.46
N LYS A 177 21.71 -0.91 8.97
CA LYS A 177 22.50 -2.15 8.90
C LYS A 177 22.07 -3.07 7.74
N LEU A 178 21.10 -2.64 6.92
CA LEU A 178 20.58 -3.42 5.80
C LEU A 178 21.65 -3.58 4.73
N THR A 179 21.82 -4.80 4.24
CA THR A 179 22.66 -5.13 3.08
C THR A 179 21.82 -5.76 1.97
N MET A 180 22.42 -5.98 0.81
CA MET A 180 21.77 -6.70 -0.29
C MET A 180 21.35 -8.12 0.08
N GLU A 181 22.00 -8.75 1.07
CA GLU A 181 21.64 -10.09 1.55
C GLU A 181 20.29 -10.11 2.28
N ASN A 182 19.86 -8.95 2.80
CA ASN A 182 18.56 -8.80 3.45
C ASN A 182 17.40 -8.59 2.47
N VAL A 183 17.69 -8.39 1.18
CA VAL A 183 16.66 -8.24 0.14
C VAL A 183 16.10 -9.62 -0.22
N PRO A 184 14.82 -9.91 0.07
CA PRO A 184 14.24 -11.20 -0.28
C PRO A 184 14.01 -11.31 -1.78
N TRP A 185 14.09 -12.53 -2.29
CA TRP A 185 13.59 -12.84 -3.62
C TRP A 185 12.06 -12.90 -3.60
N HIS A 186 11.45 -12.78 -4.78
CA HIS A 186 10.00 -12.92 -4.88
C HIS A 186 9.50 -14.29 -4.39
N SER A 187 10.29 -15.36 -4.61
CA SER A 187 9.99 -16.68 -4.04
C SER A 187 9.90 -16.67 -2.52
N ASP A 188 10.80 -15.93 -1.85
CA ASP A 188 10.83 -15.81 -0.39
C ASP A 188 9.56 -15.09 0.10
N VAL A 189 9.13 -14.05 -0.63
CA VAL A 189 7.88 -13.32 -0.33
C VAL A 189 6.65 -14.21 -0.57
N LYS A 190 6.62 -15.03 -1.63
CA LYS A 190 5.54 -15.98 -1.91
C LYS A 190 5.40 -17.00 -0.78
N GLU A 191 6.49 -17.67 -0.42
CA GLU A 191 6.51 -18.70 0.62
C GLU A 191 6.02 -18.13 1.96
N PHE A 192 6.52 -16.95 2.35
CA PHE A 192 6.05 -16.25 3.55
C PHE A 192 4.56 -15.92 3.49
N SER A 193 4.08 -15.42 2.34
CA SER A 193 2.68 -15.03 2.16
C SER A 193 1.73 -16.24 2.19
N GLU A 194 2.11 -17.36 1.60
CA GLU A 194 1.35 -18.61 1.65
C GLU A 194 1.29 -19.17 3.08
N ALA A 195 2.42 -19.19 3.79
CA ALA A 195 2.46 -19.61 5.19
C ALA A 195 1.60 -18.72 6.09
N LEU A 196 1.61 -17.41 5.85
CA LEU A 196 0.81 -16.45 6.59
C LEU A 196 -0.70 -16.58 6.29
N ALA A 197 -1.06 -16.84 5.02
CA ALA A 197 -2.43 -17.14 4.63
C ALA A 197 -2.94 -18.42 5.32
N GLN A 198 -2.13 -19.48 5.38
CA GLN A 198 -2.48 -20.72 6.09
C GLN A 198 -2.73 -20.46 7.59
N LYS A 199 -1.88 -19.65 8.24
CA LYS A 199 -2.04 -19.27 9.65
C LYS A 199 -3.32 -18.45 9.92
N SER A 200 -3.85 -17.77 8.91
CA SER A 200 -5.10 -17.03 9.03
C SER A 200 -6.35 -17.91 9.15
N ASN A 201 -6.23 -19.24 9.02
CA ASN A 201 -7.33 -20.20 9.12
C ASN A 201 -8.50 -19.89 8.17
N GLY A 202 -8.19 -19.46 6.94
CA GLY A 202 -9.16 -19.19 5.88
C GLY A 202 -9.79 -17.79 5.91
N VAL A 203 -9.38 -16.92 6.83
CA VAL A 203 -9.83 -15.52 6.83
C VAL A 203 -9.21 -14.75 5.65
N TYR A 204 -7.94 -15.03 5.35
CA TYR A 204 -7.20 -14.42 4.26
C TYR A 204 -6.62 -15.49 3.32
N GLU A 205 -6.65 -15.19 2.02
CA GLU A 205 -6.02 -16.01 0.99
C GLU A 205 -5.16 -15.15 0.07
N VAL A 206 -4.18 -15.76 -0.61
CA VAL A 206 -3.38 -15.11 -1.65
C VAL A 206 -4.27 -14.76 -2.85
N ALA A 207 -4.39 -13.46 -3.13
CA ALA A 207 -5.27 -12.95 -4.18
C ALA A 207 -4.50 -12.47 -5.41
N CYS A 208 -3.40 -11.75 -5.21
CA CYS A 208 -2.62 -11.16 -6.29
C CYS A 208 -1.11 -11.27 -6.03
N GLU A 209 -0.31 -11.16 -7.09
CA GLU A 209 1.14 -10.94 -6.99
C GLU A 209 1.61 -9.92 -8.02
N HIS A 210 2.70 -9.22 -7.71
CA HIS A 210 3.44 -8.40 -8.67
C HIS A 210 4.93 -8.72 -8.56
N VAL A 211 5.38 -9.63 -9.44
CA VAL A 211 6.71 -10.26 -9.37
C VAL A 211 7.83 -9.21 -9.39
N HIS A 212 7.70 -8.17 -10.23
CA HIS A 212 8.76 -7.17 -10.39
C HIS A 212 8.90 -6.24 -9.19
N SER A 213 7.81 -5.96 -8.47
CA SER A 213 7.87 -5.18 -7.23
C SER A 213 8.10 -6.05 -6.00
N CYS A 214 8.32 -7.36 -6.18
CA CYS A 214 8.51 -8.33 -5.11
C CYS A 214 7.35 -8.28 -4.08
N CYS A 215 6.11 -8.32 -4.57
CA CYS A 215 4.92 -8.06 -3.77
C CYS A 215 3.86 -9.14 -3.93
N VAL A 216 3.23 -9.55 -2.83
CA VAL A 216 2.08 -10.46 -2.80
C VAL A 216 0.97 -9.82 -1.97
N LEU A 217 -0.27 -9.99 -2.40
CA LEU A 217 -1.46 -9.46 -1.72
C LEU A 217 -2.31 -10.61 -1.18
N LEU A 218 -2.53 -10.60 0.12
CA LEU A 218 -3.58 -11.38 0.76
C LEU A 218 -4.85 -10.51 0.85
N ALA A 219 -6.00 -11.11 0.60
CA ALA A 219 -7.30 -10.44 0.70
C ALA A 219 -8.25 -11.19 1.62
N ASN A 220 -9.08 -10.43 2.35
CA ASN A 220 -10.11 -11.00 3.21
C ASN A 220 -11.16 -11.73 2.36
N VAL A 221 -11.28 -13.05 2.57
CA VAL A 221 -12.12 -13.94 1.74
C VAL A 221 -13.59 -13.53 1.82
N ASN A 222 -14.10 -13.26 3.03
CA ASN A 222 -15.50 -12.90 3.27
C ASN A 222 -15.90 -11.55 2.65
N LYS A 223 -14.92 -10.69 2.34
CA LYS A 223 -15.17 -9.37 1.78
C LYS A 223 -14.94 -9.30 0.27
N PHE A 224 -13.88 -9.94 -0.23
CA PHE A 224 -13.39 -9.73 -1.60
C PHE A 224 -13.37 -10.98 -2.49
N LYS A 225 -13.81 -12.14 -2.00
CA LYS A 225 -14.01 -13.34 -2.82
C LYS A 225 -15.49 -13.60 -3.03
N VAL A 226 -15.99 -13.42 -4.25
CA VAL A 226 -17.40 -13.60 -4.62
C VAL A 226 -17.48 -14.64 -5.72
N ASN A 227 -18.21 -15.75 -5.48
CA ASN A 227 -18.31 -16.87 -6.43
C ASN A 227 -16.95 -17.37 -6.93
N ASP A 228 -16.00 -17.56 -5.99
CA ASP A 228 -14.61 -17.95 -6.27
C ASP A 228 -13.80 -16.98 -7.15
N GLN A 229 -14.27 -15.75 -7.33
CA GLN A 229 -13.57 -14.69 -8.05
C GLN A 229 -13.15 -13.57 -7.11
N TRP A 230 -11.95 -13.04 -7.33
CA TRP A 230 -11.40 -11.93 -6.55
C TRP A 230 -11.92 -10.58 -7.05
N PHE A 231 -12.23 -9.69 -6.11
CA PHE A 231 -12.67 -8.31 -6.36
C PHE A 231 -11.72 -7.31 -5.69
N THR A 232 -10.42 -7.48 -5.89
CA THR A 232 -9.39 -6.65 -5.24
C THR A 232 -9.18 -5.30 -5.92
N TRP A 233 -9.75 -5.06 -7.11
CA TRP A 233 -9.59 -3.81 -7.84
C TRP A 233 -10.50 -2.71 -7.31
N ILE A 234 -10.19 -1.46 -7.66
CA ILE A 234 -10.95 -0.27 -7.22
C ILE A 234 -11.70 0.30 -8.41
N ASP A 235 -13.02 0.45 -8.27
CA ASP A 235 -13.82 1.31 -9.13
C ASP A 235 -13.71 2.75 -8.63
N TYR A 236 -12.76 3.50 -9.19
CA TYR A 236 -12.47 4.87 -8.76
C TYR A 236 -13.62 5.82 -9.03
N ASP A 237 -14.33 5.65 -10.15
CA ASP A 237 -15.43 6.54 -10.47
C ASP A 237 -16.59 6.33 -9.49
N LYS A 238 -16.91 5.08 -9.16
CA LYS A 238 -17.88 4.76 -8.12
C LYS A 238 -17.45 5.26 -6.75
N PHE A 239 -16.17 5.13 -6.38
CA PHE A 239 -15.65 5.71 -5.14
C PHE A 239 -15.89 7.22 -5.08
N HIS A 240 -15.55 7.96 -6.14
CA HIS A 240 -15.75 9.41 -6.17
C HIS A 240 -17.22 9.80 -6.07
N ASP A 241 -18.10 9.05 -6.72
CA ASP A 241 -19.54 9.31 -6.69
C ASP A 241 -20.11 9.04 -5.28
N LEU A 242 -19.65 7.98 -4.60
CA LEU A 242 -20.02 7.67 -3.20
C LEU A 242 -19.56 8.76 -2.23
N VAL A 243 -18.31 9.23 -2.35
CA VAL A 243 -17.80 10.33 -1.52
C VAL A 243 -18.60 11.61 -1.77
N ALA A 244 -18.90 11.93 -3.02
CA ALA A 244 -19.67 13.12 -3.38
C ALA A 244 -21.13 13.06 -2.89
N ALA A 245 -21.72 11.86 -2.81
CA ALA A 245 -23.06 11.67 -2.27
C ALA A 245 -23.13 11.95 -0.75
N GLY A 246 -22.03 11.78 -0.02
CA GLY A 246 -21.95 12.06 1.42
C GLY A 246 -22.63 11.03 2.32
N GLU A 247 -23.22 9.98 1.74
CA GLU A 247 -23.85 8.87 2.47
C GLU A 247 -22.82 7.83 2.94
N PRO A 248 -23.06 7.09 4.03
CA PRO A 248 -22.17 6.01 4.47
C PRO A 248 -22.02 4.92 3.40
N PHE A 249 -20.78 4.53 3.13
CA PHE A 249 -20.44 3.43 2.22
C PHE A 249 -19.23 2.64 2.75
N SER A 250 -19.04 1.45 2.21
CA SER A 250 -17.98 0.51 2.57
C SER A 250 -17.06 0.17 1.40
N SER A 251 -15.96 -0.52 1.68
CA SER A 251 -15.01 -1.01 0.67
C SER A 251 -15.63 -1.92 -0.38
N LYS A 252 -16.73 -2.62 -0.04
CA LYS A 252 -17.49 -3.47 -0.99
C LYS A 252 -18.26 -2.66 -2.02
N ASP A 253 -18.61 -1.42 -1.70
CA ASP A 253 -19.42 -0.59 -2.58
C ASP A 253 -18.64 -0.09 -3.79
N TYR A 254 -17.30 -0.12 -3.78
CA TYR A 254 -16.47 0.33 -4.89
C TYR A 254 -15.36 -0.68 -5.25
N MET A 255 -15.58 -1.95 -4.94
CA MET A 255 -14.72 -3.04 -5.40
C MET A 255 -15.04 -3.43 -6.84
N ALA A 256 -14.01 -3.79 -7.60
CA ALA A 256 -14.12 -4.25 -8.98
C ALA A 256 -13.38 -5.58 -9.17
N PRO A 257 -13.77 -6.40 -10.17
CA PRO A 257 -13.11 -7.68 -10.45
C PRO A 257 -11.60 -7.52 -10.60
N THR A 258 -10.85 -8.41 -9.96
CA THR A 258 -9.40 -8.49 -10.11
C THR A 258 -9.08 -8.87 -11.56
N PRO A 259 -8.22 -8.10 -12.26
CA PRO A 259 -7.79 -8.47 -13.60
C PRO A 259 -7.14 -9.85 -13.62
N SER A 260 -7.43 -10.66 -14.63
CA SER A 260 -6.93 -12.05 -14.71
C SER A 260 -5.40 -12.15 -14.67
N TRP A 261 -4.70 -11.16 -15.21
CA TRP A 261 -3.23 -11.07 -15.20
C TRP A 261 -2.64 -10.65 -13.84
N ALA A 262 -3.47 -10.13 -12.94
CA ALA A 262 -3.08 -9.72 -11.59
C ALA A 262 -3.31 -10.83 -10.55
N VAL A 263 -4.18 -11.79 -10.86
CA VAL A 263 -4.49 -12.92 -9.96
C VAL A 263 -3.21 -13.70 -9.66
N TYR A 264 -3.07 -14.14 -8.41
CA TYR A 264 -1.94 -14.92 -7.97
C TYR A 264 -1.73 -16.18 -8.84
N GLY A 265 -0.50 -16.40 -9.30
CA GLY A 265 -0.16 -17.52 -10.19
C GLY A 265 -0.41 -17.25 -11.68
N ALA A 266 -0.93 -16.09 -12.06
CA ALA A 266 -1.07 -15.72 -13.46
C ALA A 266 0.30 -15.65 -14.17
N GLU A 267 0.36 -16.09 -15.43
CA GLU A 267 1.60 -16.13 -16.23
C GLU A 267 2.27 -14.75 -16.33
N GLN A 268 1.47 -13.69 -16.34
CA GLN A 268 1.94 -12.31 -16.44
C GLN A 268 2.64 -11.82 -15.15
N GLY A 269 2.42 -12.51 -14.02
CA GLY A 269 3.03 -12.20 -12.73
C GLY A 269 2.69 -10.78 -12.23
N GLY A 270 1.45 -10.35 -12.45
CA GLY A 270 0.96 -9.03 -12.05
C GLY A 270 1.10 -7.93 -13.10
N PHE A 271 1.73 -8.19 -14.25
CA PHE A 271 1.85 -7.19 -15.29
C PHE A 271 0.64 -7.14 -16.18
N ASP A 272 0.16 -5.92 -16.42
CA ASP A 272 -0.80 -5.66 -17.46
C ASP A 272 -0.23 -6.06 -18.84
N PRO A 273 -0.85 -7.01 -19.56
CA PRO A 273 -0.37 -7.49 -20.85
C PRO A 273 -0.40 -6.42 -21.95
N GLU A 274 -1.16 -5.33 -21.78
CA GLU A 274 -1.16 -4.21 -22.71
C GLU A 274 0.10 -3.34 -22.61
N GLN A 275 0.90 -3.53 -21.54
CA GLN A 275 2.14 -2.78 -21.33
C GLN A 275 3.35 -3.49 -21.94
N LEU A 276 4.05 -2.77 -22.82
CA LEU A 276 5.30 -3.25 -23.41
C LEU A 276 6.42 -3.30 -22.36
N ARG A 277 6.98 -4.50 -22.14
CA ARG A 277 8.07 -4.72 -21.20
C ARG A 277 9.43 -4.64 -21.89
N PHE A 278 10.30 -3.77 -21.41
CA PHE A 278 11.71 -3.78 -21.78
C PHE A 278 12.50 -4.64 -20.80
N LYS A 279 12.73 -5.90 -21.17
CA LYS A 279 13.61 -6.79 -20.41
C LYS A 279 15.05 -6.53 -20.82
N LYS A 280 15.88 -6.05 -19.89
CA LYS A 280 17.32 -5.99 -20.11
C LYS A 280 17.87 -7.40 -19.91
N GLU A 281 18.28 -8.07 -20.99
CA GLU A 281 19.01 -9.33 -20.89
C GLU A 281 20.31 -9.08 -20.13
N ARG A 282 20.39 -9.61 -18.90
CA ARG A 282 21.63 -9.60 -18.15
C ARG A 282 22.40 -10.86 -18.52
N HIS A 283 23.37 -10.73 -19.42
CA HIS A 283 24.38 -11.77 -19.64
C HIS A 283 25.31 -11.83 -18.42
N HIS A 284 24.85 -12.42 -17.32
CA HIS A 284 25.77 -12.87 -16.29
C HIS A 284 26.53 -14.05 -16.88
N LYS A 285 27.82 -13.86 -17.20
CA LYS A 285 28.72 -14.97 -17.50
C LYS A 285 28.70 -15.87 -16.26
N SER A 286 28.12 -17.07 -16.41
CA SER A 286 28.22 -18.13 -15.42
C SER A 286 29.70 -18.46 -15.23
N THR A 287 30.33 -17.93 -14.19
CA THR A 287 31.55 -18.52 -13.65
C THR A 287 31.16 -19.85 -13.02
N ARG A 288 31.23 -20.91 -13.83
CA ARG A 288 31.45 -22.27 -13.34
C ARG A 288 32.80 -22.35 -12.65
#